data_AF-A0A2E6I020-F1
#
_entry.id   AF-A0A2E6I020-F1
#
_cell.length_a   1.000
_cell.length_b   1.000
_cell.length_c   1.000
_cell.angle_alpha   90.00
_cell.angle_beta   90.00
_cell.angle_gamma   90.00
#
_symmetry.space_group_name_H-M   'P 1'
#
loop_
_entity.id
_entity.type
_entity.pdbx_description
1 polymer ?
#
loop_
_entity_poly.entity_id
_entity_poly.type
_entity_poly.pdbx_seq_one_letter_code
_entity_poly.pdbx_strand_id
1 'polypeptide(L)' 'MSRERYSAEQIIGHLRQAEILVSEGKTIAEVVRQLNISEQTYYR' A
#
# COMPACT_ATOMS: atom_id res chain seq x y z
N MET A 1 8.49 2.08 -15.06
CA MET A 1 7.97 2.80 -13.89
C MET A 1 9.02 3.79 -13.44
N SER A 2 8.78 5.07 -13.65
CA SER A 2 9.62 6.15 -13.11
C SER A 2 9.71 5.98 -11.59
N ARG A 3 10.90 6.18 -11.00
CA ARG A 3 11.08 6.13 -9.54
C ARG A 3 10.33 7.32 -8.90
N GLU A 4 9.04 7.17 -8.69
CA GLU A 4 8.28 8.11 -7.89
C GLU A 4 8.78 8.00 -6.45
N ARG A 5 9.35 9.11 -5.95
CA ARG A 5 9.74 9.20 -4.55
C ARG A 5 8.50 9.57 -3.76
N TYR A 6 7.99 8.64 -2.95
CA TYR A 6 6.94 8.94 -2.00
C TYR A 6 7.53 9.71 -0.81
N SER A 7 6.84 10.76 -0.39
CA SER A 7 7.11 11.41 0.90
C SER A 7 6.70 10.49 2.04
N ALA A 8 7.32 10.65 3.22
CA ALA A 8 6.99 9.86 4.40
C ALA A 8 5.48 9.90 4.72
N GLU A 9 4.84 11.06 4.58
CA GLU A 9 3.40 11.24 4.78
C GLU A 9 2.55 10.40 3.81
N GLN A 10 2.98 10.30 2.54
CA GLN A 10 2.28 9.47 1.56
C GLN A 10 2.41 7.99 1.91
N ILE A 11 3.60 7.55 2.33
CA ILE A 11 3.83 6.16 2.77
C ILE A 11 2.95 5.82 3.97
N ILE A 12 2.91 6.70 4.98
CA ILE A 12 2.06 6.53 6.17
C ILE A 12 0.58 6.45 5.77
N GLY A 13 0.14 7.29 4.83
CA GLY A 13 -1.22 7.24 4.29
C GLY A 13 -1.55 5.89 3.64
N HIS A 14 -0.64 5.36 2.82
CA HIS A 14 -0.83 4.07 2.15
C HIS A 14 -0.85 2.92 3.17
N LEU A 15 0.03 2.93 4.17
CA LEU A 15 0.05 1.92 5.23
C LEU A 15 -1.25 1.92 6.05
N ARG A 16 -1.75 3.10 6.43
CA ARG A 16 -3.03 3.21 7.15
C ARG A 16 -4.21 2.70 6.32
N GLN A 17 -4.25 3.05 5.03
CA GLN A 17 -5.29 2.52 4.14
C GLN A 17 -5.17 1.01 4.00
N ALA A 18 -3.96 0.46 3.90
CA ALA A 18 -3.75 -0.97 3.87
C ALA A 18 -4.27 -1.67 5.13
N GLU A 19 -3.99 -1.13 6.32
CA GLU A 19 -4.50 -1.69 7.59
C GLU A 19 -6.04 -1.73 7.63
N ILE A 20 -6.70 -0.67 7.17
CA ILE A 20 -8.17 -0.64 7.10
C ILE A 20 -8.68 -1.74 6.17
N LEU A 21 -8.12 -1.85 4.97
CA LEU A 21 -8.55 -2.84 3.97
C LEU A 21 -8.28 -4.28 4.45
N VAL A 22 -7.15 -4.53 5.11
CA VAL A 22 -6.85 -5.82 5.73
C VAL A 22 -7.84 -6.11 6.86
N SER A 23 -8.19 -5.10 7.67
CA SER A 23 -9.19 -5.23 8.73
C SER A 23 -10.61 -5.48 8.19
N GLU A 24 -10.92 -5.03 6.97
CA GLU A 24 -12.15 -5.38 6.24
C GLU A 24 -12.13 -6.82 5.68
N GLY A 25 -11.03 -7.55 5.86
CA GLY A 25 -10.85 -8.92 5.39
C GLY A 25 -10.32 -9.03 3.95
N LYS A 26 -9.87 -7.93 3.34
CA LYS A 26 -9.28 -7.98 2.00
C LYS A 26 -7.91 -8.63 2.02
N THR A 27 -7.59 -9.35 0.95
CA THR A 27 -6.28 -9.97 0.80
C THR A 27 -5.22 -8.93 0.44
N ILE A 28 -3.96 -9.19 0.80
CA ILE A 28 -2.84 -8.29 0.49
C ILE A 28 -2.75 -8.01 -1.02
N ALA A 29 -3.05 -9.00 -1.87
CA ALA A 29 -3.10 -8.85 -3.33
C ALA A 29 -4.16 -7.84 -3.81
N GLU A 30 -5.29 -7.72 -3.11
CA GLU A 30 -6.32 -6.71 -3.39
C GLU A 30 -5.89 -5.34 -2.88
N VAL A 31 -5.30 -5.29 -1.69
CA VAL A 31 -4.81 -4.06 -1.06
C VAL A 31 -3.75 -3.39 -1.93
N VAL A 32 -2.74 -4.13 -2.39
CA VAL A 32 -1.65 -3.57 -3.21
C VAL A 32 -2.14 -3.12 -4.59
N ARG A 33 -3.13 -3.81 -5.16
CA ARG A 33 -3.83 -3.38 -6.38
C ARG A 33 -4.61 -2.09 -6.16
N GLN A 34 -5.32 -1.98 -5.04
CA GLN A 34 -6.13 -0.80 -4.70
C GLN A 34 -5.25 0.43 -4.39
N LEU A 35 -4.09 0.20 -3.77
CA LEU A 35 -3.10 1.24 -3.46
C LEU A 35 -2.13 1.52 -4.61
N ASN A 36 -2.26 0.83 -5.74
CA ASN A 36 -1.37 0.94 -6.89
C ASN A 36 0.13 0.76 -6.55
N ILE A 37 0.42 -0.09 -5.56
CA ILE A 37 1.78 -0.44 -5.15
C ILE A 37 2.08 -1.90 -5.47
N SER A 38 3.36 -2.25 -5.49
CA SER A 38 3.78 -3.66 -5.61
C SER A 38 3.69 -4.35 -4.24
N GLU A 39 3.41 -5.66 -4.22
CA GLU A 39 3.53 -6.50 -3.03
C GLU A 39 4.92 -6.39 -2.40
N GLN A 40 5.96 -6.29 -3.22
CA GLN A 40 7.32 -6.08 -2.73
C GLN A 40 7.46 -4.76 -1.95
N THR A 41 6.75 -3.71 -2.34
CA THR A 41 6.76 -2.43 -1.62
C THR A 41 5.98 -2.53 -0.31
N TYR A 42 4.92 -3.33 -0.27
CA TYR A 42 4.15 -3.54 0.96
C TYR A 42 4.95 -4.27 2.05
N TYR A 43 5.86 -5.18 1.66
CA TYR A 43 6.70 -5.94 2.59
C TYR A 43 8.09 -5.31 2.89
N ARG A 44 8.40 -4.12 2.36
CA ARG A 44 9.71 -3.44 2.53
C ARG A 44 9.61 -2.25 3.47
#